data_AF-A0A0B7N5A7-F1
#
_entry.id   AF-A0A0B7N5A7-F1
#
_cell.length_a   1.000
_cell.length_b   1.000
_cell.length_c   1.000
_cell.angle_alpha   90.00
_cell.angle_beta   90.00
_cell.angle_gamma   90.00
#
_symmetry.space_group_name_H-M   'P 1'
#
loop_
_entity.id
_entity.type
_entity.pdbx_description
1 polymer ?
#
loop_
_entity_poly.entity_id
_entity_poly.type
_entity_poly.pdbx_seq_one_letter_code
_entity_poly.pdbx_strand_id
1 'polypeptide(L)'
;MVTSVKFWSDPSTWQRTRFAGISTSLALETVLLKRSMQVPYPVAFKTAMGMSFVSMLAMELAENATDWHLMGGQVLFQDPKFWLAAAVSTAAGFIVPLPYNYWRLKALGKSCH
;
A
#
# COMPACT_ATOMS: atom_id res chain seq x y z
N MET A 1 -2.80 11.81 22.74
CA MET A 1 -1.92 12.33 21.68
C MET A 1 -0.65 11.48 21.70
N VAL A 2 -0.60 10.38 20.93
CA VAL A 2 0.62 9.58 20.81
C VAL A 2 1.59 10.42 19.99
N THR A 3 2.75 10.76 20.57
CA THR A 3 3.78 11.50 19.85
C THR A 3 4.26 10.62 18.69
N SER A 4 4.31 11.18 17.48
CA SER A 4 4.71 10.45 16.26
C SER A 4 5.99 9.63 16.48
N VAL A 5 6.94 10.17 17.24
CA VAL A 5 8.18 9.49 17.63
C VAL A 5 7.95 8.14 18.32
N LYS A 6 7.04 8.04 19.31
CA LYS A 6 6.75 6.77 20.00
C LYS A 6 6.05 5.76 19.09
N PHE A 7 5.22 6.24 18.17
CA PHE A 7 4.53 5.39 17.20
C PHE A 7 5.51 4.71 16.23
N TRP A 8 6.53 5.43 15.76
CA TRP A 8 7.56 4.88 14.87
C TRP A 8 8.63 4.06 15.61
N SER A 9 8.80 4.29 16.93
CA SER A 9 9.80 3.60 17.74
C SER A 9 9.41 2.17 18.15
N ASP A 10 8.11 1.87 18.26
CA ASP A 10 7.61 0.57 18.69
C ASP A 10 7.00 -0.24 17.52
N PRO A 11 7.70 -1.29 17.02
CA PRO A 11 7.26 -2.09 15.88
C PRO A 11 5.87 -2.70 16.02
N SER A 12 5.56 -3.14 17.24
CA SER A 12 4.29 -3.80 17.53
C SER A 12 3.07 -2.87 17.36
N THR A 13 3.25 -1.56 17.57
CA THR A 13 2.15 -0.60 17.58
C THR A 13 1.73 -0.24 16.16
N TRP A 14 2.71 0.08 15.29
CA TRP A 14 2.41 0.40 13.91
C TRP A 14 1.90 -0.82 13.13
N GLN A 15 2.43 -2.03 13.39
CA GLN A 15 1.97 -3.26 12.72
C GLN A 15 0.48 -3.48 12.99
N ARG A 16 0.08 -3.39 14.25
CA ARG A 16 -1.33 -3.56 14.67
C ARG A 16 -2.25 -2.58 13.96
N THR A 17 -1.87 -1.31 13.87
CA THR A 17 -2.71 -0.29 13.21
C THR A 17 -2.87 -0.54 11.71
N ARG A 18 -1.82 -1.02 11.04
CA ARG A 18 -1.87 -1.35 9.61
C ARG A 18 -2.74 -2.57 9.34
N PHE A 19 -2.57 -3.65 10.11
CA PHE A 19 -3.43 -4.83 9.98
C PHE A 19 -4.91 -4.51 10.28
N ALA A 20 -5.18 -3.65 11.27
CA ALA A 20 -6.55 -3.17 11.52
C ALA A 20 -7.11 -2.37 10.33
N GLY A 21 -6.31 -1.50 9.71
CA GLY A 21 -6.68 -0.77 8.51
C GLY A 21 -6.95 -1.67 7.29
N ILE A 22 -6.05 -2.63 7.04
CA ILE A 22 -6.19 -3.57 5.92
C ILE A 22 -7.43 -4.47 6.11
N SER A 23 -7.63 -5.01 7.31
CA SER A 23 -8.76 -5.90 7.59
C SER A 23 -10.10 -5.18 7.47
N THR A 24 -10.22 -3.93 7.95
CA THR A 24 -11.46 -3.16 7.82
C THR A 24 -11.74 -2.78 6.36
N SER A 25 -10.71 -2.41 5.58
CA SER A 25 -10.84 -2.11 4.15
C SER A 25 -11.27 -3.34 3.35
N LEU A 26 -10.64 -4.50 3.60
CA LEU A 26 -11.00 -5.76 2.95
C LEU A 26 -12.45 -6.18 3.28
N ALA A 27 -12.87 -6.00 4.53
CA ALA A 27 -14.25 -6.26 4.94
C ALA A 27 -15.23 -5.32 4.24
N LEU A 28 -14.94 -4.02 4.20
CA LEU A 28 -15.78 -3.01 3.56
C LEU A 28 -15.94 -3.27 2.06
N GLU A 29 -14.85 -3.55 1.35
CA GLU A 29 -14.89 -3.87 -0.08
C GLU A 29 -15.65 -5.16 -0.36
N THR A 30 -15.43 -6.20 0.45
CA THR A 30 -16.18 -7.46 0.30
C THR A 30 -17.68 -7.25 0.49
N VAL A 31 -18.08 -6.42 1.46
CA VAL A 31 -19.49 -6.05 1.70
C VAL A 31 -20.06 -5.21 0.56
N LEU A 32 -19.29 -4.23 0.05
CA LEU A 32 -19.69 -3.39 -1.08
C LEU A 32 -19.83 -4.18 -2.39
N LEU A 33 -18.89 -5.07 -2.71
CA LEU A 33 -18.97 -5.95 -3.87
C LEU A 33 -20.19 -6.87 -3.80
N LYS A 34 -20.47 -7.43 -2.62
CA LYS A 34 -21.69 -8.22 -2.39
C LYS A 34 -22.94 -7.38 -2.62
N ARG A 35 -22.97 -6.14 -2.12
CA ARG A 35 -24.12 -5.24 -2.25
C ARG A 35 -24.31 -4.71 -3.68
N SER A 36 -23.23 -4.44 -4.40
CA SER A 36 -23.26 -3.82 -5.72
C SER A 36 -23.38 -4.83 -6.86
N MET A 37 -22.74 -5.99 -6.75
CA MET A 37 -22.67 -6.99 -7.84
C MET A 37 -23.35 -8.33 -7.51
N GLN A 38 -23.90 -8.50 -6.31
CA GLN A 38 -24.63 -9.72 -5.87
C GLN A 38 -23.86 -11.04 -6.13
N VAL A 39 -22.53 -10.98 -6.14
CA VAL A 39 -21.65 -12.12 -6.38
C VAL A 39 -21.54 -13.03 -5.14
N PRO A 40 -21.31 -14.34 -5.32
CA PRO A 40 -21.07 -15.27 -4.22
C PRO A 40 -19.89 -14.83 -3.35
N TYR A 41 -20.02 -14.96 -2.02
CA TYR A 41 -18.98 -14.64 -1.03
C TYR A 41 -17.53 -15.05 -1.40
N PRO A 42 -17.26 -16.27 -1.90
CA PRO A 42 -15.88 -16.66 -2.24
C PRO A 42 -15.29 -15.89 -3.44
N VAL A 43 -16.13 -15.44 -4.37
CA VAL A 43 -15.72 -14.67 -5.56
C VAL A 43 -15.52 -13.20 -5.22
N ALA A 44 -16.40 -12.65 -4.37
CA ALA A 44 -16.27 -11.29 -3.85
C ALA A 44 -14.96 -11.12 -3.05
N PHE A 45 -14.65 -12.08 -2.19
CA PHE A 45 -13.43 -12.06 -1.37
C PHE A 45 -12.15 -12.19 -2.23
N LYS A 46 -12.12 -13.09 -3.21
CA LYS A 46 -11.00 -13.20 -4.17
C LYS A 46 -10.78 -11.89 -4.95
N THR A 47 -11.85 -11.20 -5.29
CA THR A 47 -11.78 -9.94 -6.05
C THR A 47 -11.27 -8.80 -5.19
N ALA A 48 -11.77 -8.65 -3.95
CA ALA A 48 -11.28 -7.67 -3.00
C ALA A 48 -9.79 -7.91 -2.63
N MET A 49 -9.40 -9.18 -2.46
CA MET A 49 -8.00 -9.53 -2.26
C MET A 49 -7.10 -9.13 -3.44
N GLY A 50 -7.54 -9.38 -4.68
CA GLY A 50 -6.73 -9.14 -5.87
C GLY A 50 -6.63 -7.66 -6.30
N MET A 51 -7.63 -6.84 -6.00
CA MET A 51 -7.67 -5.44 -6.46
C MET A 51 -6.95 -4.50 -5.49
N SER A 52 -7.31 -4.55 -4.20
CA SER A 52 -6.93 -3.51 -3.25
C SER A 52 -5.99 -4.03 -2.16
N PHE A 53 -6.19 -5.24 -1.66
CA PHE A 53 -5.35 -5.79 -0.58
C PHE A 53 -3.90 -6.00 -1.01
N VAL A 54 -3.66 -6.58 -2.19
CA VAL A 54 -2.30 -6.78 -2.74
C VAL A 54 -1.60 -5.44 -2.96
N SER A 55 -2.32 -4.44 -3.48
CA SER A 55 -1.79 -3.09 -3.69
C SER A 55 -1.47 -2.38 -2.37
N MET A 56 -2.32 -2.54 -1.35
CA MET A 56 -2.12 -1.97 -0.01
C MET A 56 -0.89 -2.57 0.69
N LEU A 57 -0.70 -3.89 0.57
CA LEU A 57 0.52 -4.58 1.04
C LEU A 57 1.77 -4.17 0.25
N ALA A 58 1.67 -4.04 -1.08
CA ALA A 58 2.79 -3.63 -1.91
C ALA A 58 3.27 -2.21 -1.54
N MET A 59 2.33 -1.30 -1.27
CA MET A 59 2.64 0.07 -0.86
C MET A 59 3.24 0.11 0.54
N GLU A 60 2.73 -0.69 1.48
CA GLU A 60 3.32 -0.82 2.83
C GLU A 60 4.76 -1.37 2.78
N LEU A 61 5.01 -2.36 1.92
CA LEU A 61 6.34 -2.95 1.75
C LEU A 61 7.29 -1.97 1.06
N ALA A 62 6.82 -1.22 0.06
CA ALA A 62 7.58 -0.18 -0.60
C ALA A 62 7.95 0.96 0.36
N GLU A 63 7.00 1.44 1.16
CA GLU A 63 7.25 2.44 2.19
C GLU A 63 8.28 1.94 3.21
N ASN A 64 8.13 0.72 3.72
CA ASN A 64 9.08 0.14 4.65
C ASN A 64 10.48 -0.06 4.04
N ALA A 65 10.56 -0.46 2.76
CA ALA A 65 11.82 -0.63 2.05
C ALA A 65 12.51 0.71 1.75
N THR A 66 11.75 1.72 1.34
CA THR A 66 12.27 3.07 1.10
C THR A 66 12.71 3.73 2.41
N ASP A 67 11.95 3.58 3.49
CA ASP A 67 12.31 4.12 4.81
C ASP A 67 13.60 3.49 5.35
N TRP A 68 13.73 2.16 5.22
CA TRP A 68 14.98 1.44 5.52
C TRP A 68 16.13 1.98 4.67
N HIS A 69 15.93 2.13 3.36
CA HIS A 69 17.01 2.48 2.44
C HIS A 69 17.44 3.95 2.53
N LEU A 70 16.51 4.86 2.86
CA LEU A 70 16.72 6.30 2.74
C LEU A 70 16.93 7.02 4.08
N MET A 71 16.23 6.61 5.14
CA MET A 71 16.17 7.42 6.37
C MET A 71 16.90 6.79 7.56
N GLY A 72 17.10 5.48 7.58
CA GLY A 72 17.91 4.81 8.62
C GLY A 72 17.52 5.14 10.07
N GLY A 73 16.31 5.70 10.30
CA GLY A 73 15.78 6.09 11.60
C GLY A 73 15.88 7.57 12.02
N GLN A 74 16.26 8.53 11.15
CA GLN A 74 16.32 9.96 11.52
C GLN A 74 15.72 10.87 10.44
N VAL A 75 14.68 11.63 10.77
CA VAL A 75 14.00 12.57 9.86
C VAL A 75 14.49 13.99 10.10
N LEU A 76 15.46 14.45 9.30
CA LEU A 76 16.00 15.81 9.34
C LEU A 76 15.44 16.62 8.17
N PHE A 77 14.40 17.42 8.43
CA PHE A 77 13.75 18.28 7.42
C PHE A 77 14.66 19.37 6.85
N GLN A 78 15.79 19.67 7.50
CA GLN A 78 16.74 20.70 7.08
C GLN A 78 17.85 20.16 6.16
N ASP A 79 17.95 18.85 5.97
CA ASP A 79 18.97 18.26 5.12
C ASP A 79 18.51 18.12 3.66
N PRO A 80 19.33 18.55 2.66
CA PRO A 80 19.01 18.34 1.25
C PRO A 80 18.89 16.87 0.87
N LYS A 81 19.48 15.96 1.66
CA LYS A 81 19.35 14.50 1.49
C LYS A 81 17.91 14.02 1.72
N PHE A 82 17.14 14.66 2.59
CA PHE A 82 15.74 14.33 2.84
C PHE A 82 14.87 14.59 1.60
N TRP A 83 15.08 15.71 0.92
CA TRP A 83 14.34 16.05 -0.29
C TRP A 83 14.67 15.11 -1.46
N LEU A 84 15.93 14.69 -1.57
CA LEU A 84 16.36 13.71 -2.57
C LEU A 84 15.76 12.33 -2.27
N ALA A 85 15.76 11.93 -1.00
CA ALA A 85 15.07 10.73 -0.53
C ALA A 85 13.56 10.77 -0.81
N ALA A 86 12.89 11.89 -0.53
CA ALA A 86 11.47 12.07 -0.80
C ALA A 86 11.15 11.99 -2.30
N ALA A 87 12.00 12.56 -3.16
CA ALA A 87 11.85 12.44 -4.61
C ALA A 87 12.01 10.98 -5.08
N VAL A 88 13.01 10.27 -4.55
CA VAL A 88 13.26 8.86 -4.89
C VAL A 88 12.16 7.95 -4.36
N SER A 89 11.65 8.16 -3.15
CA SER A 89 10.56 7.37 -2.59
C SER A 89 9.25 7.60 -3.35
N THR A 90 8.98 8.83 -3.77
CA THR A 90 7.81 9.16 -4.61
C THR A 90 7.94 8.48 -5.99
N ALA A 91 9.12 8.51 -6.61
CA ALA A 91 9.36 7.81 -7.87
C ALA A 91 9.23 6.29 -7.72
N ALA A 92 9.77 5.71 -6.64
CA ALA A 92 9.64 4.29 -6.33
C ALA A 92 8.18 3.90 -6.09
N GLY A 93 7.43 4.69 -5.34
CA GLY A 93 5.99 4.49 -5.10
C GLY A 93 5.15 4.56 -6.38
N PHE A 94 5.57 5.35 -7.38
CA PHE A 94 4.93 5.39 -8.70
C PHE A 94 5.34 4.18 -9.56
N ILE A 95 6.60 3.76 -9.48
CA ILE A 95 7.13 2.62 -10.24
C ILE A 95 6.60 1.30 -9.69
N VAL A 96 6.38 1.12 -8.38
CA VAL A 96 5.92 -0.17 -7.81
C VAL A 96 4.58 -0.69 -8.39
N PRO A 97 3.51 0.12 -8.54
CA PRO A 97 2.25 -0.35 -9.12
C PRO A 97 2.31 -0.48 -10.65
N LEU A 98 3.26 0.17 -11.32
CA LEU A 98 3.36 0.23 -12.79
C LEU A 98 3.60 -1.14 -13.46
N PRO A 99 4.58 -1.98 -13.06
CA PRO A 99 4.82 -3.29 -13.64
C PRO A 99 3.66 -4.26 -13.46
N TYR A 100 3.02 -4.26 -12.29
CA TYR A 100 1.86 -5.10 -12.03
C TYR A 100 0.66 -4.67 -12.89
N ASN A 101 0.43 -3.35 -12.98
CA ASN A 101 -0.63 -2.80 -13.82
C ASN A 101 -0.35 -3.02 -15.32
N TYR A 102 0.91 -2.90 -15.77
CA TYR A 102 1.32 -3.09 -17.17
C TYR A 102 1.27 -4.56 -17.58
N TRP A 103 1.70 -5.49 -16.71
CA TRP A 103 1.59 -6.92 -16.95
C TRP A 103 0.12 -7.36 -17.00
N ARG A 104 -0.72 -6.82 -16.11
CA ARG A 104 -2.17 -7.04 -16.10
C ARG A 104 -2.85 -6.49 -17.37
N LEU A 105 -2.49 -5.30 -17.83
CA LEU A 105 -2.98 -4.72 -19.08
C LEU A 105 -2.57 -5.56 -20.30
N LYS A 106 -1.31 -6.05 -20.32
CA LYS A 106 -0.80 -6.92 -21.39
C LYS A 106 -1.44 -8.30 -21.38
N ALA A 107 -1.73 -8.87 -20.21
CA ALA A 107 -2.38 -10.17 -20.06
C ALA A 107 -3.90 -10.13 -20.31
N LEU A 108 -4.58 -9.01 -19.99
CA LEU A 108 -6.02 -8.82 -20.23
C LEU A 108 -6.35 -8.38 -21.67
N GLY A 109 -5.35 -8.16 -22.52
CA GLY A 109 -5.53 -7.86 -23.95
C GLY A 109 -6.35 -6.59 -24.25
N LYS A 110 -6.61 -5.74 -23.25
CA LYS A 110 -7.36 -4.49 -23.40
C LYS A 110 -6.39 -3.38 -23.80
N SER A 111 -6.02 -3.38 -25.08
CA SER A 111 -5.68 -2.14 -25.77
C SER A 111 -6.98 -1.35 -25.89
N CYS A 112 -7.13 -0.24 -25.17
CA CYS A 112 -8.07 0.80 -25.61
C CYS A 112 -7.37 1.63 -26.69
N HIS A 113 -7.05 0.98 -27.80
CA HIS A 113 -6.93 1.53 -29.15
C HIS A 113 -6.99 0.37 -30.14
#